data_AF-A0A965AMY4-F1
#
_entry.id   AF-A0A965AMY4-F1
#
_cell.length_a   1.000
_cell.length_b   1.000
_cell.length_c   1.000
_cell.angle_alpha   90.00
_cell.angle_beta   90.00
_cell.angle_gamma   90.00
#
_symmetry.space_group_name_H-M   'P 1'
#
loop_
_entity.id
_entity.type
_entity.pdbx_description
1 polymer ?
#
loop_
_entity_poly.entity_id
_entity_poly.type
_entity_poly.pdbx_seq_one_letter_code
_entity_poly.pdbx_strand_id
1 'polypeptide(L)'
;MSDRDNTAPIVASFEQARGDLPGKWLSEVRADAIRSFEAQGFPTPRTEAWKYTNLNRLTRTGFDPLAEIAKPDTDNWSNLLVDGASRVVILNGRYDAEAPDIGNLPDGVSVTALSLAVEDTDPVLENRLAHIAPSEGAPLVALNTAFMRDGVVLKLADGVQLERPVQVLHIVDAAGTALAVHPRTLIVAGENSAATVVETFAGAADSVYWTNAVTEIQVGGNASVTHVKRQTESVEAYHTALTQVRLDRDARFRSVALGTGAALSRNETRVSFEGAGAEASLAGGALLRGRQHADNTTEADHRVPHTNSKQVFRNVLDDASHSVFQGGVIVRQDAQKTDSSQSNRNLLLSAGAQADTKPELQIFADDVKCAHGATVGDLDKNAVFYLQSRGIPTDQATSLLIEAFIAEIFDDLPDGPVGDH
;
A
#
# COMPACT_ATOMS: atom_id res chain seq x y z
N MET A 1 -14.35 15.14 -23.74
CA MET A 1 -14.67 15.34 -22.31
C MET A 1 -13.41 15.82 -21.67
N SER A 2 -13.46 17.02 -21.07
CA SER A 2 -12.31 17.54 -20.33
C SER A 2 -12.16 16.74 -19.02
N ASP A 3 -10.98 16.68 -18.42
CA ASP A 3 -10.77 15.94 -17.15
C ASP A 3 -11.71 16.42 -16.02
N ARG A 4 -12.23 17.65 -16.13
CA ARG A 4 -13.25 18.22 -15.22
C ARG A 4 -14.65 17.63 -15.36
N ASP A 5 -14.99 17.01 -16.50
CA ASP A 5 -16.33 16.39 -16.69
C ASP A 5 -16.48 15.11 -15.85
N ASN A 6 -15.37 14.43 -15.53
CA ASN A 6 -15.41 13.14 -14.81
C ASN A 6 -15.39 13.28 -13.28
N THR A 7 -15.03 14.46 -12.74
CA THR A 7 -14.99 14.69 -11.29
C THR A 7 -16.33 15.18 -10.75
N ALA A 8 -17.12 15.90 -11.55
CA ALA A 8 -18.36 16.54 -11.12
C ALA A 8 -19.37 15.58 -10.46
N PRO A 9 -19.63 14.35 -11.00
CA PRO A 9 -20.55 13.41 -10.36
C PRO A 9 -20.07 12.95 -8.98
N ILE A 10 -18.77 12.71 -8.84
CA ILE A 10 -18.14 12.31 -7.57
C ILE A 10 -18.26 13.45 -6.56
N VAL A 11 -17.89 14.67 -6.95
CA VAL A 11 -17.98 15.85 -6.08
C VAL A 11 -19.42 16.09 -5.63
N ALA A 12 -20.41 15.98 -6.52
CA ALA A 12 -21.82 16.14 -6.19
C ALA A 12 -22.33 15.08 -5.21
N SER A 13 -21.79 13.84 -5.26
CA SER A 13 -22.17 12.77 -4.33
C SER A 13 -21.68 13.00 -2.90
N PHE A 14 -20.63 13.82 -2.69
CA PHE A 14 -20.05 14.03 -1.37
C PHE A 14 -21.04 14.62 -0.35
N GLU A 15 -21.99 15.47 -0.77
CA GLU A 15 -22.98 16.02 0.15
C GLU A 15 -23.83 14.93 0.82
N GLN A 16 -24.07 13.81 0.12
CA GLN A 16 -24.77 12.65 0.68
C GLN A 16 -23.85 11.86 1.63
N ALA A 17 -22.55 11.81 1.33
CA ALA A 17 -21.53 11.12 2.13
C ALA A 17 -21.14 11.86 3.42
N ARG A 18 -21.47 13.16 3.52
CA ARG A 18 -20.94 14.05 4.56
C ARG A 18 -21.27 13.59 5.98
N GLY A 19 -22.41 12.93 6.16
CA GLY A 19 -22.87 12.40 7.45
C GLY A 19 -22.39 10.98 7.79
N ASP A 20 -21.68 10.31 6.88
CA ASP A 20 -21.35 8.87 7.02
C ASP A 20 -20.31 8.55 8.09
N LEU A 21 -19.58 9.56 8.59
CA LEU A 21 -18.52 9.39 9.58
C LEU A 21 -18.69 10.45 10.67
N PRO A 22 -18.70 10.06 11.96
CA PRO A 22 -18.83 11.00 13.07
C PRO A 22 -17.56 11.86 13.26
N GLY A 23 -17.63 12.83 14.17
CA GLY A 23 -16.52 13.74 14.49
C GLY A 23 -16.60 15.10 13.80
N LYS A 24 -16.84 16.17 14.58
CA LYS A 24 -17.01 17.53 14.04
C LYS A 24 -15.75 18.04 13.32
N TRP A 25 -14.58 17.83 13.91
CA TRP A 25 -13.28 18.21 13.33
C TRP A 25 -13.05 17.52 11.98
N LEU A 26 -13.46 16.24 11.89
CA LEU A 26 -13.27 15.42 10.70
C LEU A 26 -14.20 15.85 9.56
N SER A 27 -15.41 16.33 9.87
CA SER A 27 -16.32 16.87 8.85
C SER A 27 -15.71 18.03 8.06
N GLU A 28 -14.98 18.93 8.73
CA GLU A 28 -14.28 20.04 8.08
C GLU A 28 -13.11 19.53 7.23
N VAL A 29 -12.29 18.62 7.78
CA VAL A 29 -11.18 17.98 7.05
C VAL A 29 -11.67 17.29 5.76
N ARG A 30 -12.78 16.55 5.82
CA ARG A 30 -13.39 15.86 4.68
C ARG A 30 -13.93 16.85 3.63
N ALA A 31 -14.57 17.92 4.08
CA ALA A 31 -15.08 18.97 3.21
C ALA A 31 -13.94 19.72 2.50
N ASP A 32 -12.80 19.91 3.16
CA ASP A 32 -11.61 20.53 2.57
C ASP A 32 -10.97 19.60 1.54
N ALA A 33 -10.93 18.30 1.85
CA ALA A 33 -10.39 17.28 0.96
C ALA A 33 -11.18 17.16 -0.35
N ILE A 34 -12.53 17.22 -0.33
CA ILE A 34 -13.30 17.16 -1.58
C ILE A 34 -13.06 18.40 -2.45
N ARG A 35 -12.91 19.60 -1.86
CA ARG A 35 -12.58 20.83 -2.60
C ARG A 35 -11.17 20.75 -3.20
N SER A 36 -10.24 20.16 -2.47
CA SER A 36 -8.88 19.89 -2.95
C SER A 36 -8.90 18.92 -4.15
N PHE A 37 -9.69 17.85 -4.08
CA PHE A 37 -9.88 16.93 -5.19
C PHE A 37 -10.52 17.60 -6.40
N GLU A 38 -11.55 18.42 -6.20
CA GLU A 38 -12.21 19.17 -7.29
C GLU A 38 -11.22 20.10 -8.02
N ALA A 39 -10.34 20.77 -7.27
CA ALA A 39 -9.33 21.67 -7.82
C ALA A 39 -8.23 20.94 -8.61
N GLN A 40 -7.77 19.79 -8.10
CA GLN A 40 -6.68 19.00 -8.70
C GLN A 40 -7.15 18.11 -9.86
N GLY A 41 -8.33 17.51 -9.71
CA GLY A 41 -8.86 16.48 -10.60
C GLY A 41 -8.12 15.14 -10.51
N PHE A 42 -8.54 14.19 -11.35
CA PHE A 42 -7.81 12.94 -11.50
C PHE A 42 -6.43 13.19 -12.13
N PRO A 43 -5.39 12.49 -11.66
CA PRO A 43 -4.09 12.58 -12.30
C PRO A 43 -4.14 11.98 -13.70
N THR A 44 -3.31 12.54 -14.59
CA THR A 44 -3.26 12.13 -16.01
C THR A 44 -1.83 11.77 -16.40
N PRO A 45 -1.61 11.06 -17.52
CA PRO A 45 -0.27 10.81 -18.04
C PRO A 45 0.56 12.06 -18.39
N ARG A 46 -0.02 13.26 -18.33
CA ARG A 46 0.72 14.53 -18.45
C ARG A 46 1.42 14.92 -17.14
N THR A 47 0.91 14.45 -16.00
CA THR A 47 1.55 14.59 -14.70
C THR A 47 2.72 13.62 -14.65
N GLU A 48 3.92 14.10 -14.33
CA GLU A 48 5.15 13.30 -14.43
C GLU A 48 5.07 11.98 -13.65
N ALA A 49 4.61 12.03 -12.40
CA ALA A 49 4.45 10.85 -11.54
C ALA A 49 3.45 9.79 -12.09
N TRP A 50 2.60 10.18 -13.03
CA TRP A 50 1.53 9.36 -13.60
C TRP A 50 1.73 9.04 -15.09
N LYS A 51 2.89 9.39 -15.65
CA LYS A 51 3.22 9.19 -17.07
C LYS A 51 2.93 7.78 -17.58
N TYR A 52 3.17 6.78 -16.74
CA TYR A 52 3.05 5.35 -17.09
C TYR A 52 1.73 4.71 -16.66
N THR A 53 0.92 5.39 -15.82
CA THR A 53 -0.34 4.86 -15.30
C THR A 53 -1.52 5.70 -15.76
N ASN A 54 -2.35 5.13 -16.62
CA ASN A 54 -3.49 5.83 -17.20
C ASN A 54 -4.80 5.46 -16.49
N LEU A 55 -5.39 6.42 -15.79
CA LEU A 55 -6.65 6.22 -15.04
C LEU A 55 -7.92 6.34 -15.90
N ASN A 56 -7.84 6.58 -17.21
CA ASN A 56 -9.01 6.79 -18.05
C ASN A 56 -10.02 5.63 -18.01
N ARG A 57 -9.57 4.38 -17.83
CA ARG A 57 -10.49 3.23 -17.68
C ARG A 57 -11.25 3.34 -16.36
N LEU A 58 -10.54 3.56 -15.26
CA LEU A 58 -11.10 3.75 -13.92
C LEU A 58 -12.15 4.86 -13.92
N THR A 59 -11.82 6.04 -14.43
CA THR A 59 -12.73 7.20 -14.41
C THR A 59 -13.96 7.01 -15.29
N ARG A 60 -13.89 6.16 -16.34
CA ARG A 60 -15.01 5.89 -17.25
C ARG A 60 -15.95 4.80 -16.75
N THR A 61 -15.50 3.94 -15.84
CA THR A 61 -16.36 2.91 -15.23
C THR A 61 -17.47 3.54 -14.39
N GLY A 62 -17.22 4.73 -13.80
CA GLY A 62 -18.22 5.46 -13.03
C GLY A 62 -18.54 4.79 -11.70
N PHE A 63 -17.51 4.47 -10.92
CA PHE A 63 -17.68 3.85 -9.61
C PHE A 63 -18.47 4.75 -8.64
N ASP A 64 -19.38 4.15 -7.90
CA ASP A 64 -20.21 4.80 -6.90
C ASP A 64 -19.67 4.52 -5.48
N PRO A 65 -19.15 5.55 -4.76
CA PRO A 65 -18.68 5.38 -3.38
C PRO A 65 -19.82 5.22 -2.37
N LEU A 66 -21.07 5.46 -2.78
CA LEU A 66 -22.26 5.40 -1.92
C LEU A 66 -23.09 4.13 -2.12
N ALA A 67 -22.72 3.28 -3.08
CA ALA A 67 -23.48 2.06 -3.37
C ALA A 67 -23.64 1.17 -2.13
N GLU A 68 -24.89 0.80 -1.85
CA GLU A 68 -25.21 -0.15 -0.78
C GLU A 68 -25.17 -1.57 -1.34
N ILE A 69 -24.19 -2.34 -0.86
CA ILE A 69 -23.98 -3.73 -1.28
C ILE A 69 -24.21 -4.66 -0.10
N ALA A 70 -24.77 -5.83 -0.38
CA ALA A 70 -24.94 -6.88 0.62
C ALA A 70 -23.59 -7.26 1.26
N LYS A 71 -23.63 -7.66 2.53
CA LYS A 71 -22.46 -8.17 3.24
C LYS A 71 -21.94 -9.43 2.53
N PRO A 72 -20.65 -9.46 2.11
CA PRO A 72 -20.03 -10.65 1.55
C PRO A 72 -20.00 -11.80 2.56
N ASP A 73 -20.05 -13.04 2.08
CA ASP A 73 -19.82 -14.22 2.91
C ASP A 73 -18.32 -14.39 3.21
N THR A 74 -17.97 -14.32 4.49
CA THR A 74 -16.60 -14.35 4.99
C THR A 74 -15.96 -15.74 4.95
N ASP A 75 -16.75 -16.82 4.92
CA ASP A 75 -16.22 -18.20 4.94
C ASP A 75 -15.37 -18.51 3.69
N ASN A 76 -15.67 -17.85 2.58
CA ASN A 76 -14.97 -17.97 1.30
C ASN A 76 -13.52 -17.46 1.32
N TRP A 77 -13.08 -16.80 2.40
CA TRP A 77 -11.81 -16.08 2.48
C TRP A 77 -10.90 -16.60 3.60
N SER A 78 -11.21 -17.77 4.16
CA SER A 78 -10.45 -18.40 5.25
C SER A 78 -8.98 -18.67 4.90
N ASN A 79 -8.66 -18.89 3.62
CA ASN A 79 -7.30 -19.07 3.12
C ASN A 79 -6.45 -17.77 3.08
N LEU A 80 -7.07 -16.63 3.39
CA LEU A 80 -6.39 -15.34 3.49
C LEU A 80 -5.98 -14.99 4.91
N LEU A 81 -6.40 -15.78 5.89
CA LEU A 81 -6.12 -15.54 7.30
C LEU A 81 -4.64 -15.78 7.61
N VAL A 82 -4.08 -14.93 8.46
CA VAL A 82 -2.74 -15.11 9.01
C VAL A 82 -2.88 -15.80 10.36
N ASP A 83 -2.26 -16.98 10.50
CA ASP A 83 -2.37 -17.77 11.73
C ASP A 83 -1.82 -16.99 12.94
N GLY A 84 -2.61 -16.98 14.02
CA GLY A 84 -2.24 -16.30 15.27
C GLY A 84 -2.36 -14.77 15.26
N ALA A 85 -2.85 -14.17 14.17
CA ALA A 85 -3.06 -12.73 14.08
C ALA A 85 -4.32 -12.26 14.82
N SER A 86 -4.25 -11.08 15.43
CA SER A 86 -5.43 -10.31 15.82
C SER A 86 -6.07 -9.71 14.56
N ARG A 87 -7.34 -10.01 14.29
CA ARG A 87 -7.99 -9.69 13.01
C ARG A 87 -9.05 -8.59 13.13
N VAL A 88 -8.97 -7.62 12.23
CA VAL A 88 -10.05 -6.68 11.90
C VAL A 88 -10.52 -6.94 10.47
N VAL A 89 -11.84 -7.05 10.27
CA VAL A 89 -12.43 -7.34 8.97
C VAL A 89 -13.17 -6.11 8.45
N ILE A 90 -12.84 -5.69 7.24
CA ILE A 90 -13.47 -4.58 6.51
C ILE A 90 -14.14 -5.15 5.26
N LEU A 91 -15.47 -5.15 5.23
CA LEU A 91 -16.27 -5.67 4.14
C LEU A 91 -16.89 -4.52 3.34
N ASN A 92 -16.65 -4.48 2.03
CA ASN A 92 -17.15 -3.41 1.16
C ASN A 92 -16.87 -1.99 1.71
N GLY A 93 -15.68 -1.82 2.31
CA GLY A 93 -15.22 -0.55 2.89
C GLY A 93 -15.76 -0.20 4.28
N ARG A 94 -16.50 -1.10 4.95
CA ARG A 94 -17.05 -0.90 6.29
C ARG A 94 -16.57 -1.96 7.27
N TYR A 95 -16.36 -1.58 8.53
CA TYR A 95 -16.03 -2.54 9.58
C TYR A 95 -17.16 -3.54 9.81
N ASP A 96 -16.80 -4.83 9.90
CA ASP A 96 -17.72 -5.87 10.31
C ASP A 96 -17.57 -6.18 11.80
N ALA A 97 -18.60 -5.85 12.58
CA ALA A 97 -18.62 -6.08 14.02
C ALA A 97 -18.85 -7.56 14.41
N GLU A 98 -19.27 -8.42 13.47
CA GLU A 98 -19.57 -9.84 13.73
C GLU A 98 -18.39 -10.77 13.44
N ALA A 99 -17.45 -10.36 12.57
CA ALA A 99 -16.25 -11.15 12.21
C ALA A 99 -14.90 -10.71 12.81
N PRO A 100 -14.78 -9.74 13.74
CA PRO A 100 -13.48 -9.38 14.29
C PRO A 100 -12.99 -10.52 15.19
N ASP A 101 -11.70 -10.82 15.09
CA ASP A 101 -11.00 -11.73 16.00
C ASP A 101 -9.79 -11.02 16.57
N ILE A 102 -10.04 -9.89 17.23
CA ILE A 102 -9.00 -9.05 17.82
C ILE A 102 -8.33 -9.78 19.00
N GLY A 103 -9.06 -10.67 19.66
CA GLY A 103 -8.61 -11.39 20.86
C GLY A 103 -8.28 -10.45 22.03
N ASN A 104 -7.61 -10.98 23.05
CA ASN A 104 -7.10 -10.15 24.15
C ASN A 104 -5.85 -9.39 23.70
N LEU A 105 -5.89 -8.06 23.67
CA LEU A 105 -4.70 -7.24 23.41
C LEU A 105 -3.91 -7.01 24.72
N PRO A 106 -2.58 -6.90 24.67
CA PRO A 106 -1.80 -6.53 25.85
C PRO A 106 -2.07 -5.07 26.26
N ASP A 107 -1.80 -4.75 27.52
CA ASP A 107 -1.94 -3.40 28.04
C ASP A 107 -1.14 -2.40 27.19
N GLY A 108 -1.75 -1.26 26.87
CA GLY A 108 -1.14 -0.23 26.02
C GLY A 108 -1.29 -0.45 24.51
N VAL A 109 -1.99 -1.50 24.06
CA VAL A 109 -2.39 -1.66 22.64
C VAL A 109 -3.88 -1.38 22.48
N SER A 110 -4.21 -0.56 21.48
CA SER A 110 -5.60 -0.40 21.01
C SER A 110 -5.69 -0.67 19.51
N VAL A 111 -6.57 -1.59 19.11
CA VAL A 111 -6.98 -1.81 17.73
C VAL A 111 -8.47 -1.53 17.65
N THR A 112 -8.88 -0.56 16.84
CA THR A 112 -10.28 -0.13 16.76
C THR A 112 -10.63 0.25 15.33
N ALA A 113 -11.88 0.00 14.93
CA ALA A 113 -12.41 0.49 13.67
C ALA A 113 -12.35 2.02 13.64
N LEU A 114 -12.03 2.61 12.47
CA LEU A 114 -11.94 4.07 12.35
C LEU A 114 -13.28 4.74 12.68
N SER A 115 -14.38 4.16 12.22
CA SER A 115 -15.73 4.68 12.45
C SER A 115 -16.07 4.83 13.94
N LEU A 116 -15.55 3.92 14.78
CA LEU A 116 -15.70 3.97 16.24
C LEU A 116 -14.68 4.90 16.90
N ALA A 117 -13.44 4.91 16.41
CA ALA A 117 -12.35 5.70 17.01
C ALA A 117 -12.54 7.22 16.89
N VAL A 118 -13.33 7.68 15.90
CA VAL A 118 -13.58 9.11 15.65
C VAL A 118 -14.85 9.64 16.33
N GLU A 119 -15.62 8.79 17.02
CA GLU A 119 -16.73 9.23 17.88
C GLU A 119 -16.24 9.96 19.12
N ASP A 120 -15.13 9.49 19.69
CA ASP A 120 -14.47 10.09 20.83
C ASP A 120 -13.52 11.22 20.41
N THR A 121 -13.40 12.25 21.25
CA THR A 121 -12.37 13.28 21.08
C THR A 121 -11.02 12.69 21.51
N ASP A 122 -10.30 12.12 20.55
CA ASP A 122 -8.93 11.65 20.74
C ASP A 122 -7.92 12.63 20.08
N PRO A 123 -7.14 13.38 20.89
CA PRO A 123 -6.14 14.30 20.37
C PRO A 123 -5.09 13.64 19.47
N VAL A 124 -4.81 12.34 19.62
CA VAL A 124 -3.88 11.63 18.75
C VAL A 124 -4.47 11.52 17.34
N LEU A 125 -5.75 11.16 17.21
CA LEU A 125 -6.41 11.09 15.89
C LEU A 125 -6.48 12.47 15.26
N GLU A 126 -6.92 13.49 16.01
CA GLU A 126 -7.05 14.87 15.50
C GLU A 126 -5.73 15.43 14.97
N ASN A 127 -4.59 15.07 15.56
CA ASN A 127 -3.27 15.59 15.15
C ASN A 127 -2.51 14.70 14.16
N ARG A 128 -3.05 13.53 13.78
CA ARG A 128 -2.34 12.54 12.96
C ARG A 128 -3.12 12.10 11.73
N LEU A 129 -4.40 11.76 11.89
CA LEU A 129 -5.24 11.32 10.78
C LEU A 129 -5.40 12.48 9.77
N ALA A 130 -5.13 12.21 8.50
CA ALA A 130 -5.09 13.20 7.41
C ALA A 130 -4.01 14.29 7.53
N HIS A 131 -3.13 14.21 8.53
CA HIS A 131 -1.99 15.10 8.71
C HIS A 131 -0.66 14.42 8.36
N ILE A 132 -0.57 13.10 8.45
CA ILE A 132 0.61 12.34 8.01
C ILE A 132 0.61 12.30 6.48
N ALA A 133 -0.54 11.95 5.88
CA ALA A 133 -0.80 11.96 4.44
C ALA A 133 -1.74 13.13 4.06
N PRO A 134 -1.19 14.34 3.79
CA PRO A 134 -1.99 15.49 3.40
C PRO A 134 -2.55 15.35 1.97
N SER A 135 -3.68 16.00 1.72
CA SER A 135 -4.38 16.02 0.42
C SER A 135 -3.69 16.88 -0.66
N GLU A 136 -2.77 17.76 -0.27
CA GLU A 136 -2.10 18.68 -1.19
C GLU A 136 -1.18 17.93 -2.17
N GLY A 137 -1.38 18.16 -3.48
CA GLY A 137 -0.65 17.45 -4.54
C GLY A 137 -0.94 15.95 -4.64
N ALA A 138 -1.91 15.44 -3.85
CA ALA A 138 -2.25 14.03 -3.76
C ALA A 138 -3.78 13.84 -3.99
N PRO A 139 -4.27 13.92 -5.24
CA PRO A 139 -5.70 13.94 -5.53
C PRO A 139 -6.41 12.66 -5.07
N LEU A 140 -5.78 11.48 -5.17
CA LEU A 140 -6.39 10.24 -4.69
C LEU A 140 -6.44 10.14 -3.16
N VAL A 141 -5.50 10.77 -2.46
CA VAL A 141 -5.57 10.94 -1.00
C VAL A 141 -6.70 11.89 -0.65
N ALA A 142 -6.82 13.01 -1.36
CA ALA A 142 -7.91 13.96 -1.17
C ALA A 142 -9.28 13.28 -1.34
N LEU A 143 -9.42 12.44 -2.36
CA LEU A 143 -10.64 11.67 -2.58
C LEU A 143 -10.88 10.62 -1.47
N ASN A 144 -9.84 9.89 -1.07
CA ASN A 144 -9.94 8.95 0.06
C ASN A 144 -10.36 9.68 1.33
N THR A 145 -9.71 10.78 1.69
CA THR A 145 -10.06 11.58 2.87
C THR A 145 -11.50 12.08 2.79
N ALA A 146 -11.99 12.51 1.63
CA ALA A 146 -13.39 12.92 1.49
C ALA A 146 -14.36 11.73 1.74
N PHE A 147 -14.13 10.58 1.12
CA PHE A 147 -15.06 9.44 1.13
C PHE A 147 -14.73 8.34 2.14
N MET A 148 -13.73 8.52 3.00
CA MET A 148 -13.42 7.53 4.03
C MET A 148 -14.62 7.34 4.95
N ARG A 149 -14.94 6.06 5.17
CA ARG A 149 -16.08 5.61 5.98
C ARG A 149 -15.63 4.70 7.10
N ASP A 150 -14.54 3.98 6.89
CA ASP A 150 -13.99 3.09 7.89
C ASP A 150 -12.55 2.70 7.58
N GLY A 151 -12.00 1.85 8.43
CA GLY A 151 -10.67 1.30 8.36
C GLY A 151 -10.22 0.96 9.77
N VAL A 152 -8.94 1.13 10.09
CA VAL A 152 -8.39 0.69 11.36
C VAL A 152 -7.49 1.76 11.98
N VAL A 153 -7.60 1.92 13.29
CA VAL A 153 -6.68 2.69 14.11
C VAL A 153 -5.98 1.73 15.06
N LEU A 154 -4.66 1.57 14.87
CA LEU A 154 -3.77 0.84 15.76
C LEU A 154 -2.89 1.83 16.51
N LYS A 155 -2.93 1.80 17.84
CA LYS A 155 -2.02 2.58 18.69
C LYS A 155 -1.29 1.64 19.63
N LEU A 156 0.02 1.86 19.76
CA LEU A 156 0.87 1.22 20.76
C LEU A 156 1.42 2.31 21.69
N ALA A 157 1.29 2.10 22.99
CA ALA A 157 1.98 2.89 24.00
C ALA A 157 3.49 2.64 23.96
N ASP A 158 4.24 3.51 24.62
CA ASP A 158 5.70 3.40 24.70
C ASP A 158 6.13 2.07 25.35
N GLY A 159 7.17 1.46 24.78
CA GLY A 159 7.79 0.22 25.25
C GLY A 159 7.01 -1.07 24.93
N VAL A 160 5.80 -0.97 24.39
CA VAL A 160 4.94 -2.14 24.12
C VAL A 160 5.51 -2.99 22.99
N GLN A 161 5.68 -4.30 23.25
CA GLN A 161 6.03 -5.29 22.23
C GLN A 161 4.80 -6.10 21.85
N LEU A 162 4.24 -5.87 20.67
CA LEU A 162 3.09 -6.62 20.18
C LEU A 162 3.56 -7.84 19.39
N GLU A 163 3.63 -8.99 20.08
CA GLU A 163 4.11 -10.25 19.49
C GLU A 163 3.18 -10.83 18.42
N ARG A 164 1.86 -10.71 18.63
CA ARG A 164 0.87 -11.19 17.66
C ARG A 164 0.65 -10.16 16.56
N PRO A 165 0.77 -10.52 15.27
CA PRO A 165 0.52 -9.57 14.20
C PRO A 165 -0.93 -9.11 14.21
N VAL A 166 -1.18 -7.89 13.72
CA VAL A 166 -2.53 -7.40 13.45
C VAL A 166 -2.82 -7.57 11.96
N GLN A 167 -3.83 -8.35 11.62
CA GLN A 167 -4.32 -8.47 10.25
C GLN A 167 -5.52 -7.54 10.05
N VAL A 168 -5.45 -6.68 9.04
CA VAL A 168 -6.58 -5.95 8.50
C VAL A 168 -6.99 -6.59 7.18
N LEU A 169 -8.13 -7.27 7.18
CA LEU A 169 -8.65 -8.01 6.04
C LEU A 169 -9.71 -7.17 5.32
N HIS A 170 -9.35 -6.63 4.16
CA HIS A 170 -10.26 -5.91 3.27
C HIS A 170 -10.82 -6.88 2.22
N ILE A 171 -12.13 -7.09 2.24
CA ILE A 171 -12.84 -7.90 1.25
C ILE A 171 -13.85 -7.02 0.52
N VAL A 172 -13.78 -7.01 -0.81
CA VAL A 172 -14.77 -6.36 -1.65
C VAL A 172 -15.50 -7.39 -2.50
N ASP A 173 -16.81 -7.49 -2.31
CA ASP A 173 -17.70 -8.15 -3.26
C ASP A 173 -18.77 -7.14 -3.64
N ALA A 174 -18.63 -6.58 -4.84
CA ALA A 174 -19.51 -5.54 -5.33
C ALA A 174 -20.82 -6.07 -5.92
N ALA A 175 -21.05 -7.40 -5.96
CA ALA A 175 -22.29 -8.03 -6.41
C ALA A 175 -22.82 -7.49 -7.76
N GLY A 176 -21.93 -7.21 -8.72
CA GLY A 176 -22.27 -6.67 -10.05
C GLY A 176 -22.45 -5.14 -10.10
N THR A 177 -22.21 -4.43 -9.00
CA THR A 177 -22.21 -2.96 -8.95
C THR A 177 -20.78 -2.43 -9.11
N ALA A 178 -20.62 -1.28 -9.76
CA ALA A 178 -19.33 -0.59 -9.78
C ALA A 178 -19.10 0.15 -8.45
N LEU A 179 -18.72 -0.56 -7.39
CA LEU A 179 -18.47 0.02 -6.06
C LEU A 179 -17.09 0.69 -5.98
N ALA A 180 -17.00 1.87 -5.36
CA ALA A 180 -15.74 2.44 -4.86
C ALA A 180 -15.67 2.33 -3.32
N VAL A 181 -14.52 1.89 -2.80
CA VAL A 181 -14.25 1.85 -1.36
C VAL A 181 -13.01 2.66 -1.02
N HIS A 182 -13.08 3.40 0.09
CA HIS A 182 -12.03 4.34 0.52
C HIS A 182 -11.55 4.02 1.95
N PRO A 183 -10.93 2.84 2.19
CA PRO A 183 -10.48 2.48 3.53
C PRO A 183 -9.33 3.40 3.99
N ARG A 184 -9.29 3.68 5.30
CA ARG A 184 -8.26 4.52 5.93
C ARG A 184 -7.67 3.84 7.15
N THR A 185 -6.37 3.54 7.11
CA THR A 185 -5.64 2.90 8.20
C THR A 185 -4.69 3.90 8.86
N LEU A 186 -4.67 3.98 10.19
CA LEU A 186 -3.73 4.78 10.98
C LEU A 186 -3.00 3.87 11.97
N ILE A 187 -1.67 3.88 11.93
CA ILE A 187 -0.79 3.16 12.84
C ILE A 187 0.09 4.17 13.59
N VAL A 188 0.01 4.16 14.92
CA VAL A 188 0.82 5.02 15.80
C VAL A 188 1.60 4.12 16.75
N ALA A 189 2.90 4.00 16.52
CA ALA A 189 3.81 3.25 17.37
C ALA A 189 4.55 4.21 18.32
N GLY A 190 4.29 4.11 19.63
CA GLY A 190 5.02 4.84 20.67
C GLY A 190 6.51 4.51 20.72
N GLU A 191 7.28 5.28 21.48
CA GLU A 191 8.73 5.08 21.59
C GLU A 191 9.05 3.66 22.08
N ASN A 192 10.10 3.04 21.53
CA ASN A 192 10.54 1.69 21.88
C ASN A 192 9.46 0.60 21.71
N SER A 193 8.37 0.84 20.98
CA SER A 193 7.35 -0.17 20.71
C SER A 193 7.64 -0.97 19.46
N ALA A 194 7.01 -2.14 19.32
CA ALA A 194 7.12 -2.95 18.10
C ALA A 194 5.81 -3.60 17.71
N ALA A 195 5.53 -3.65 16.40
CA ALA A 195 4.35 -4.31 15.84
C ALA A 195 4.59 -4.84 14.43
N THR A 196 3.84 -5.89 14.08
CA THR A 196 3.67 -6.34 12.70
C THR A 196 2.22 -6.18 12.29
N VAL A 197 1.98 -5.53 11.14
CA VAL A 197 0.64 -5.29 10.59
C VAL A 197 0.58 -5.86 9.18
N VAL A 198 -0.45 -6.66 8.91
CA VAL A 198 -0.71 -7.25 7.59
C VAL A 198 -2.01 -6.67 7.03
N GLU A 199 -1.94 -5.89 5.95
CA GLU A 199 -3.11 -5.46 5.18
C GLU A 199 -3.33 -6.41 4.01
N THR A 200 -4.40 -7.21 4.07
CA THR A 200 -4.81 -8.11 2.99
C THR A 200 -5.95 -7.48 2.21
N PHE A 201 -5.78 -7.28 0.92
CA PHE A 201 -6.81 -6.81 -0.01
C PHE A 201 -7.23 -7.95 -0.92
N ALA A 202 -8.51 -8.30 -0.88
CA ALA A 202 -9.10 -9.35 -1.69
C ALA A 202 -10.50 -8.98 -2.14
N GLY A 203 -11.04 -9.73 -3.08
CA GLY A 203 -12.44 -9.58 -3.43
C GLY A 203 -12.92 -10.64 -4.41
N ALA A 204 -14.24 -10.74 -4.52
CA ALA A 204 -14.91 -11.79 -5.28
C ALA A 204 -14.39 -11.87 -6.72
N ALA A 205 -14.24 -13.10 -7.22
CA ALA A 205 -13.82 -13.34 -8.59
C ALA A 205 -14.73 -12.58 -9.58
N ASP A 206 -14.13 -12.06 -10.65
CA ASP A 206 -14.81 -11.32 -11.72
C ASP A 206 -15.57 -10.06 -11.27
N SER A 207 -15.40 -9.62 -10.02
CA SER A 207 -16.02 -8.41 -9.50
C SER A 207 -15.26 -7.17 -9.98
N VAL A 208 -16.01 -6.14 -10.41
CA VAL A 208 -15.47 -4.86 -10.88
C VAL A 208 -15.70 -3.82 -9.80
N TYR A 209 -14.65 -3.44 -9.08
CA TYR A 209 -14.70 -2.42 -8.04
C TYR A 209 -13.41 -1.62 -8.02
N TRP A 210 -13.42 -0.53 -7.26
CA TRP A 210 -12.24 0.28 -7.02
C TRP A 210 -11.94 0.42 -5.53
N THR A 211 -10.79 -0.08 -5.11
CA THR A 211 -10.21 0.19 -3.79
C THR A 211 -9.26 1.38 -3.89
N ASN A 212 -9.55 2.46 -3.16
CA ASN A 212 -8.64 3.60 -2.97
C ASN A 212 -8.22 3.69 -1.50
N ALA A 213 -7.12 3.03 -1.13
CA ALA A 213 -6.68 2.89 0.26
C ALA A 213 -5.64 3.94 0.66
N VAL A 214 -5.71 4.43 1.90
CA VAL A 214 -4.63 5.26 2.49
C VAL A 214 -4.25 4.71 3.85
N THR A 215 -2.95 4.48 4.04
CA THR A 215 -2.35 4.01 5.28
C THR A 215 -1.38 5.08 5.80
N GLU A 216 -1.59 5.56 7.00
CA GLU A 216 -0.76 6.54 7.70
C GLU A 216 -0.02 5.88 8.85
N ILE A 217 1.30 6.02 8.90
CA ILE A 217 2.14 5.34 9.91
C ILE A 217 3.08 6.36 10.56
N GLN A 218 2.98 6.50 11.88
CA GLN A 218 3.96 7.21 12.69
C GLN A 218 4.75 6.19 13.52
N VAL A 219 6.06 6.15 13.34
CA VAL A 219 6.97 5.29 14.09
C VAL A 219 7.78 6.15 15.05
N GLY A 220 7.53 5.99 16.35
CA GLY A 220 8.21 6.74 17.41
C GLY A 220 9.68 6.36 17.59
N GLY A 221 10.36 7.09 18.47
CA GLY A 221 11.79 6.93 18.69
C GLY A 221 12.17 5.49 19.08
N ASN A 222 13.15 4.90 18.40
CA ASN A 222 13.60 3.52 18.59
C ASN A 222 12.47 2.44 18.48
N ALA A 223 11.32 2.78 17.88
CA ALA A 223 10.23 1.84 17.63
C ALA A 223 10.45 1.08 16.32
N SER A 224 9.81 -0.08 16.16
CA SER A 224 9.91 -0.92 14.96
C SER A 224 8.55 -1.35 14.43
N VAL A 225 8.22 -0.98 13.19
CA VAL A 225 6.97 -1.43 12.54
C VAL A 225 7.30 -2.24 11.29
N THR A 226 6.75 -3.44 11.21
CA THR A 226 6.72 -4.25 9.98
C THR A 226 5.33 -4.17 9.38
N HIS A 227 5.23 -3.74 8.13
CA HIS A 227 3.98 -3.59 7.39
C HIS A 227 3.99 -4.48 6.16
N VAL A 228 3.09 -5.44 6.09
CA VAL A 228 2.97 -6.36 4.96
C VAL A 228 1.67 -6.08 4.23
N LYS A 229 1.74 -5.99 2.91
CA LYS A 229 0.57 -5.80 2.06
C LYS A 229 0.45 -6.95 1.07
N ARG A 230 -0.65 -7.68 1.18
CA ARG A 230 -1.01 -8.77 0.29
C ARG A 230 -2.19 -8.33 -0.58
N GLN A 231 -1.98 -8.15 -1.89
CA GLN A 231 -3.03 -7.72 -2.81
C GLN A 231 -3.40 -8.85 -3.78
N THR A 232 -4.50 -9.53 -3.48
CA THR A 232 -5.06 -10.67 -4.21
C THR A 232 -6.51 -10.40 -4.63
N GLU A 233 -6.78 -9.16 -5.05
CA GLU A 233 -8.08 -8.70 -5.52
C GLU A 233 -8.48 -9.35 -6.87
N SER A 234 -9.74 -9.16 -7.25
CA SER A 234 -10.26 -9.57 -8.57
C SER A 234 -9.36 -9.07 -9.69
N VAL A 235 -9.17 -9.86 -10.75
CA VAL A 235 -8.41 -9.45 -11.95
C VAL A 235 -9.08 -8.32 -12.73
N GLU A 236 -10.35 -8.00 -12.42
CA GLU A 236 -11.10 -6.88 -12.99
C GLU A 236 -11.13 -5.64 -12.07
N ALA A 237 -10.58 -5.74 -10.87
CA ALA A 237 -10.57 -4.63 -9.89
C ALA A 237 -9.56 -3.54 -10.24
N TYR A 238 -9.76 -2.37 -9.64
CA TYR A 238 -8.83 -1.26 -9.63
C TYR A 238 -8.33 -1.04 -8.21
N HIS A 239 -7.03 -0.88 -8.04
CA HIS A 239 -6.42 -0.63 -6.74
C HIS A 239 -5.51 0.60 -6.80
N THR A 240 -5.79 1.61 -6.00
CA THR A 240 -4.89 2.74 -5.79
C THR A 240 -4.61 2.86 -4.31
N ALA A 241 -3.35 2.95 -3.92
CA ALA A 241 -3.01 3.09 -2.51
C ALA A 241 -1.82 4.00 -2.25
N LEU A 242 -1.88 4.70 -1.13
CA LEU A 242 -0.75 5.40 -0.53
C LEU A 242 -0.49 4.87 0.88
N THR A 243 0.74 4.45 1.15
CA THR A 243 1.28 4.26 2.50
C THR A 243 2.24 5.41 2.79
N GLN A 244 1.89 6.27 3.74
CA GLN A 244 2.70 7.43 4.14
C GLN A 244 3.25 7.21 5.55
N VAL A 245 4.57 7.28 5.67
CA VAL A 245 5.29 6.92 6.90
C VAL A 245 6.16 8.08 7.38
N ARG A 246 6.14 8.34 8.69
CA ARG A 246 7.08 9.22 9.37
C ARG A 246 7.90 8.45 10.38
N LEU A 247 9.22 8.53 10.27
CA LEU A 247 10.17 7.85 11.14
C LEU A 247 10.85 8.86 12.06
N ASP A 248 10.68 8.66 13.36
CA ASP A 248 11.40 9.44 14.36
C ASP A 248 12.81 8.86 14.61
N ARG A 249 13.54 9.41 15.57
CA ARG A 249 14.94 9.07 15.84
C ARG A 249 15.12 7.57 16.11
N ASP A 250 16.11 6.96 15.48
CA ASP A 250 16.44 5.53 15.63
C ASP A 250 15.28 4.56 15.30
N ALA A 251 14.20 5.05 14.68
CA ALA A 251 13.03 4.25 14.30
C ALA A 251 13.32 3.32 13.12
N ARG A 252 12.66 2.16 13.10
CA ARG A 252 12.83 1.13 12.06
C ARG A 252 11.50 0.83 11.39
N PHE A 253 11.48 0.87 10.07
CA PHE A 253 10.31 0.50 9.29
C PHE A 253 10.66 -0.52 8.23
N ARG A 254 9.84 -1.57 8.12
CA ARG A 254 9.94 -2.57 7.07
C ARG A 254 8.60 -2.65 6.36
N SER A 255 8.61 -2.59 5.04
CA SER A 255 7.41 -2.80 4.23
C SER A 255 7.66 -3.86 3.17
N VAL A 256 6.71 -4.80 3.04
CA VAL A 256 6.68 -5.76 1.92
C VAL A 256 5.32 -5.70 1.24
N ALA A 257 5.28 -5.43 -0.06
CA ALA A 257 4.04 -5.40 -0.83
C ALA A 257 4.10 -6.34 -2.04
N LEU A 258 3.21 -7.34 -2.08
CA LEU A 258 3.09 -8.25 -3.23
C LEU A 258 1.69 -8.17 -3.84
N GLY A 259 1.63 -7.87 -5.14
CA GLY A 259 0.40 -7.84 -5.93
C GLY A 259 0.30 -8.98 -6.92
N THR A 260 -0.83 -9.69 -6.94
CA THR A 260 -1.13 -10.75 -7.92
C THR A 260 -2.50 -10.57 -8.60
N GLY A 261 -3.29 -9.59 -8.17
CA GLY A 261 -4.64 -9.29 -8.68
C GLY A 261 -4.75 -7.92 -9.36
N ALA A 262 -5.98 -7.45 -9.52
CA ALA A 262 -6.36 -6.19 -10.19
C ALA A 262 -6.03 -6.10 -11.69
N ALA A 263 -6.90 -5.42 -12.44
CA ALA A 263 -6.64 -5.02 -13.81
C ALA A 263 -5.64 -3.86 -13.86
N LEU A 264 -5.75 -2.96 -12.88
CA LEU A 264 -4.83 -1.85 -12.66
C LEU A 264 -4.59 -1.70 -11.16
N SER A 265 -3.34 -1.86 -10.72
CA SER A 265 -2.91 -1.51 -9.37
C SER A 265 -1.85 -0.42 -9.41
N ARG A 266 -1.91 0.49 -8.45
CA ARG A 266 -0.84 1.44 -8.15
C ARG A 266 -0.65 1.56 -6.64
N ASN A 267 0.54 1.21 -6.18
CA ASN A 267 0.95 1.24 -4.79
C ASN A 267 2.04 2.28 -4.60
N GLU A 268 1.74 3.32 -3.84
CA GLU A 268 2.70 4.35 -3.46
C GLU A 268 3.13 4.13 -2.01
N THR A 269 4.44 4.11 -1.74
CA THR A 269 4.99 4.09 -0.37
C THR A 269 5.97 5.23 -0.18
N ARG A 270 5.64 6.18 0.70
CA ARG A 270 6.43 7.39 0.95
C ARG A 270 6.89 7.39 2.39
N VAL A 271 8.19 7.54 2.60
CA VAL A 271 8.83 7.50 3.92
C VAL A 271 9.59 8.79 4.14
N SER A 272 9.24 9.51 5.20
CA SER A 272 9.96 10.70 5.66
C SER A 272 10.80 10.35 6.89
N PHE A 273 12.11 10.52 6.80
CA PHE A 273 13.04 10.32 7.90
C PHE A 273 13.18 11.63 8.68
N GLU A 274 12.44 11.76 9.78
CA GLU A 274 12.38 12.98 10.59
C GLU A 274 13.41 12.98 11.73
N GLY A 275 13.86 11.80 12.17
CA GLY A 275 14.87 11.64 13.21
C GLY A 275 16.13 10.91 12.76
N ALA A 276 17.28 11.33 13.29
CA ALA A 276 18.58 10.73 12.96
C ALA A 276 18.63 9.25 13.38
N GLY A 277 19.40 8.43 12.67
CA GLY A 277 19.52 7.00 12.96
C GLY A 277 18.37 6.14 12.45
N ALA A 278 17.33 6.74 11.85
CA ALA A 278 16.18 6.01 11.33
C ALA A 278 16.52 5.17 10.09
N GLU A 279 15.87 4.01 9.97
CA GLU A 279 16.09 3.03 8.92
C GLU A 279 14.78 2.57 8.28
N ALA A 280 14.76 2.43 6.95
CA ALA A 280 13.62 1.84 6.23
C ALA A 280 14.06 0.77 5.22
N SER A 281 13.40 -0.39 5.21
CA SER A 281 13.48 -1.36 4.11
C SER A 281 12.13 -1.45 3.41
N LEU A 282 12.11 -1.18 2.11
CA LEU A 282 10.93 -1.22 1.25
C LEU A 282 11.11 -2.32 0.20
N ALA A 283 10.40 -3.42 0.33
CA ALA A 283 10.44 -4.48 -0.66
C ALA A 283 9.06 -4.70 -1.28
N GLY A 284 9.04 -5.24 -2.49
CA GLY A 284 7.77 -5.56 -3.12
C GLY A 284 7.88 -6.03 -4.55
N GLY A 285 6.73 -6.25 -5.16
CA GLY A 285 6.70 -6.85 -6.47
C GLY A 285 5.30 -7.12 -6.98
N ALA A 286 5.25 -7.63 -8.20
CA ALA A 286 4.01 -8.11 -8.78
C ALA A 286 4.23 -9.34 -9.65
N LEU A 287 3.24 -10.24 -9.63
CA LEU A 287 3.11 -11.37 -10.54
C LEU A 287 1.96 -11.07 -11.49
N LEU A 288 2.27 -10.74 -12.74
CA LEU A 288 1.30 -10.21 -13.69
C LEU A 288 1.09 -11.14 -14.88
N ARG A 289 -0.16 -11.26 -15.32
CA ARG A 289 -0.54 -12.01 -16.53
C ARG A 289 -1.59 -11.25 -17.34
N GLY A 290 -1.93 -11.76 -18.52
CA GLY A 290 -2.93 -11.17 -19.41
C GLY A 290 -2.61 -9.73 -19.79
N ARG A 291 -3.42 -8.79 -19.30
CA ARG A 291 -3.28 -7.34 -19.56
C ARG A 291 -3.21 -6.51 -18.27
N GLN A 292 -2.86 -7.14 -17.15
CA GLN A 292 -2.76 -6.47 -15.86
C GLN A 292 -1.67 -5.38 -15.90
N HIS A 293 -1.93 -4.28 -15.20
CA HIS A 293 -0.98 -3.20 -14.99
C HIS A 293 -0.71 -3.07 -13.49
N ALA A 294 0.55 -3.14 -13.07
CA ALA A 294 0.93 -2.84 -11.69
C ALA A 294 2.04 -1.79 -11.63
N ASP A 295 1.77 -0.71 -10.91
CA ASP A 295 2.72 0.35 -10.62
C ASP A 295 3.11 0.30 -9.13
N ASN A 296 4.40 0.17 -8.86
CA ASN A 296 4.97 0.36 -7.54
C ASN A 296 5.83 1.63 -7.54
N THR A 297 5.36 2.64 -6.83
CA THR A 297 6.04 3.92 -6.67
C THR A 297 6.52 4.07 -5.23
N THR A 298 7.76 4.50 -5.03
CA THR A 298 8.34 4.73 -3.70
C THR A 298 9.03 6.08 -3.62
N GLU A 299 9.06 6.66 -2.41
CA GLU A 299 9.81 7.87 -2.11
C GLU A 299 10.45 7.74 -0.72
N ALA A 300 11.77 7.87 -0.64
CA ALA A 300 12.51 7.97 0.61
C ALA A 300 13.07 9.39 0.76
N ASP A 301 12.48 10.18 1.65
CA ASP A 301 12.90 11.57 1.94
C ASP A 301 13.77 11.61 3.21
N HIS A 302 15.08 11.59 3.01
CA HIS A 302 16.10 11.69 4.05
C HIS A 302 16.26 13.16 4.46
N ARG A 303 15.56 13.58 5.53
CA ARG A 303 15.54 14.98 5.99
C ARG A 303 16.61 15.30 7.03
N VAL A 304 17.22 14.29 7.63
CA VAL A 304 18.18 14.40 8.73
C VAL A 304 19.36 13.43 8.57
N PRO A 305 20.51 13.69 9.21
CA PRO A 305 21.70 12.86 9.09
C PRO A 305 21.54 11.41 9.55
N HIS A 306 22.48 10.55 9.12
CA HIS A 306 22.64 9.17 9.61
C HIS A 306 21.41 8.29 9.42
N THR A 307 20.76 8.39 8.26
CA THR A 307 19.55 7.62 7.93
C THR A 307 19.85 6.58 6.85
N ASN A 308 19.18 5.42 6.91
CA ASN A 308 19.39 4.32 5.97
C ASN A 308 18.10 3.97 5.21
N SER A 309 18.19 3.75 3.90
CA SER A 309 17.10 3.15 3.13
C SER A 309 17.56 2.03 2.19
N LYS A 310 16.78 0.95 2.14
CA LYS A 310 16.95 -0.15 1.18
C LYS A 310 15.64 -0.36 0.43
N GLN A 311 15.71 -0.46 -0.90
CA GLN A 311 14.55 -0.72 -1.74
C GLN A 311 14.79 -1.92 -2.66
N VAL A 312 13.95 -2.96 -2.58
CA VAL A 312 14.10 -4.21 -3.35
C VAL A 312 12.80 -4.57 -4.05
N PHE A 313 12.75 -4.39 -5.38
CA PHE A 313 11.55 -4.64 -6.17
C PHE A 313 11.76 -5.74 -7.23
N ARG A 314 10.89 -6.75 -7.24
CA ARG A 314 10.94 -7.91 -8.15
C ARG A 314 9.60 -8.08 -8.86
N ASN A 315 9.58 -7.91 -10.19
CA ASN A 315 8.36 -8.09 -10.98
C ASN A 315 8.51 -9.26 -11.96
N VAL A 316 7.48 -10.07 -12.09
CA VAL A 316 7.41 -11.19 -13.06
C VAL A 316 6.21 -10.96 -13.94
N LEU A 317 6.43 -10.96 -15.25
CA LEU A 317 5.45 -10.51 -16.23
C LEU A 317 5.26 -11.54 -17.34
N ASP A 318 4.01 -11.95 -17.55
CA ASP A 318 3.62 -12.82 -18.66
C ASP A 318 2.62 -12.14 -19.60
N ASP A 319 2.32 -12.79 -20.72
CA ASP A 319 1.43 -12.34 -21.78
C ASP A 319 1.74 -10.92 -22.29
N ALA A 320 0.81 -9.98 -22.07
CA ALA A 320 0.88 -8.56 -22.42
C ALA A 320 0.72 -7.67 -21.17
N SER A 321 1.17 -8.17 -20.02
CA SER A 321 1.14 -7.44 -18.76
C SER A 321 2.19 -6.32 -18.72
N HIS A 322 1.96 -5.35 -17.84
CA HIS A 322 2.77 -4.14 -17.74
C HIS A 322 3.11 -3.81 -16.29
N SER A 323 4.40 -3.78 -15.97
CA SER A 323 4.88 -3.30 -14.67
C SER A 323 5.49 -1.91 -14.79
N VAL A 324 5.31 -1.11 -13.75
CA VAL A 324 5.96 0.17 -13.57
C VAL A 324 6.64 0.17 -12.20
N PHE A 325 7.90 0.59 -12.16
CA PHE A 325 8.60 0.90 -10.92
C PHE A 325 9.11 2.33 -10.96
N GLN A 326 8.74 3.15 -9.97
CA GLN A 326 9.26 4.50 -9.81
C GLN A 326 9.87 4.61 -8.41
N GLY A 327 11.18 4.76 -8.33
CA GLY A 327 11.90 4.73 -7.05
C GLY A 327 12.59 6.07 -6.78
N GLY A 328 11.99 6.93 -5.96
CA GLY A 328 12.55 8.21 -5.57
C GLY A 328 13.37 8.13 -4.28
N VAL A 329 14.53 8.78 -4.27
CA VAL A 329 15.31 9.09 -3.06
C VAL A 329 15.65 10.56 -3.07
N ILE A 330 15.27 11.27 -2.00
CA ILE A 330 15.60 12.66 -1.78
C ILE A 330 16.52 12.71 -0.56
N VAL A 331 17.71 13.28 -0.71
CA VAL A 331 18.64 13.49 0.39
C VAL A 331 18.83 14.98 0.58
N ARG A 332 18.24 15.53 1.65
CA ARG A 332 18.27 16.96 1.95
C ARG A 332 19.70 17.42 2.27
N GLN A 333 19.95 18.72 2.14
CA GLN A 333 21.28 19.31 2.23
C GLN A 333 22.02 18.96 3.53
N ASP A 334 21.31 18.90 4.65
CA ASP A 334 21.89 18.58 5.96
C ASP A 334 21.87 17.08 6.29
N ALA A 335 21.34 16.21 5.42
CA ALA A 335 21.20 14.77 5.66
C ALA A 335 22.50 14.00 5.36
N GLN A 336 23.59 14.43 5.98
CA GLN A 336 24.91 13.80 5.85
C GLN A 336 24.90 12.37 6.39
N LYS A 337 25.82 11.53 5.91
CA LYS A 337 25.92 10.11 6.26
C LYS A 337 24.67 9.29 5.95
N THR A 338 23.87 9.75 4.98
CA THR A 338 22.80 8.93 4.39
C THR A 338 23.39 7.75 3.64
N ASP A 339 22.81 6.57 3.83
CA ASP A 339 23.12 5.36 3.07
C ASP A 339 21.83 4.83 2.42
N SER A 340 21.76 4.85 1.09
CA SER A 340 20.56 4.46 0.35
C SER A 340 20.90 3.51 -0.79
N SER A 341 20.11 2.45 -0.94
CA SER A 341 20.25 1.49 -2.04
C SER A 341 18.91 1.14 -2.67
N GLN A 342 18.87 1.04 -4.00
CA GLN A 342 17.69 0.62 -4.75
C GLN A 342 18.04 -0.49 -5.75
N SER A 343 17.24 -1.56 -5.76
CA SER A 343 17.39 -2.69 -6.67
C SER A 343 16.03 -3.08 -7.25
N ASN A 344 15.80 -2.76 -8.52
CA ASN A 344 14.63 -3.20 -9.26
C ASN A 344 15.03 -4.24 -10.33
N ARG A 345 14.41 -5.41 -10.32
CA ARG A 345 14.60 -6.41 -11.36
C ARG A 345 13.24 -6.84 -11.91
N ASN A 346 13.17 -6.96 -13.23
CA ASN A 346 11.95 -7.33 -13.93
C ASN A 346 12.24 -8.54 -14.83
N LEU A 347 11.49 -9.62 -14.63
CA LEU A 347 11.58 -10.86 -15.36
C LEU A 347 10.43 -10.93 -16.37
N LEU A 348 10.76 -10.92 -17.66
CA LEU A 348 9.80 -11.05 -18.74
C LEU A 348 9.70 -12.52 -19.16
N LEU A 349 8.49 -13.08 -19.10
CA LEU A 349 8.20 -14.46 -19.52
C LEU A 349 7.68 -14.52 -20.96
N SER A 350 7.15 -13.41 -21.46
CA SER A 350 6.54 -13.29 -22.78
C SER A 350 6.99 -12.04 -23.52
N ALA A 351 7.04 -12.11 -24.85
CA ALA A 351 7.46 -11.00 -25.71
C ALA A 351 6.51 -9.79 -25.69
N GLY A 352 5.26 -9.97 -25.24
CA GLY A 352 4.28 -8.90 -25.09
C GLY A 352 4.38 -8.15 -23.75
N ALA A 353 5.15 -8.68 -22.80
CA ALA A 353 5.29 -8.08 -21.47
C ALA A 353 6.15 -6.81 -21.52
N GLN A 354 5.79 -5.82 -20.71
CA GLN A 354 6.48 -4.53 -20.64
C GLN A 354 6.86 -4.18 -19.19
N ALA A 355 8.07 -3.67 -19.00
CA ALA A 355 8.50 -3.11 -17.72
C ALA A 355 9.08 -1.71 -17.93
N ASP A 356 8.50 -0.72 -17.27
CA ASP A 356 9.02 0.64 -17.20
C ASP A 356 9.63 0.89 -15.81
N THR A 357 10.88 1.35 -15.76
CA THR A 357 11.59 1.60 -14.50
C THR A 357 12.17 3.01 -14.51
N LYS A 358 11.86 3.80 -13.47
CA LYS A 358 12.33 5.17 -13.26
C LYS A 358 12.89 5.32 -11.84
N PRO A 359 14.11 4.84 -11.56
CA PRO A 359 14.80 5.21 -10.34
C PRO A 359 15.31 6.66 -10.45
N GLU A 360 15.16 7.44 -9.39
CA GLU A 360 15.46 8.87 -9.34
C GLU A 360 16.16 9.24 -8.02
N LEU A 361 17.32 9.88 -8.11
CA LEU A 361 18.10 10.33 -6.96
C LEU A 361 18.22 11.86 -6.98
N GLN A 362 17.74 12.52 -5.93
CA GLN A 362 17.89 13.96 -5.71
C GLN A 362 18.78 14.17 -4.47
N ILE A 363 20.10 14.27 -4.70
CA ILE A 363 21.11 14.29 -3.64
C ILE A 363 21.65 15.72 -3.45
N PHE A 364 21.38 16.31 -2.31
CA PHE A 364 21.83 17.67 -1.95
C PHE A 364 22.92 17.67 -0.86
N ALA A 365 23.33 16.50 -0.38
CA ALA A 365 24.39 16.31 0.63
C ALA A 365 25.62 15.62 0.02
N ASP A 366 26.82 16.03 0.44
CA ASP A 366 28.08 15.55 -0.14
C ASP A 366 28.56 14.21 0.46
N ASP A 367 28.40 14.01 1.78
CA ASP A 367 28.98 12.88 2.51
C ASP A 367 27.97 11.73 2.64
N VAL A 368 27.62 11.12 1.52
CA VAL A 368 26.57 10.09 1.44
C VAL A 368 26.97 8.90 0.56
N LYS A 369 26.25 7.79 0.71
CA LYS A 369 26.33 6.64 -0.19
C LYS A 369 24.95 6.39 -0.76
N CYS A 370 24.77 6.61 -2.06
CA CYS A 370 23.50 6.35 -2.73
C CYS A 370 23.76 5.55 -4.00
N ALA A 371 23.06 4.44 -4.17
CA ALA A 371 23.18 3.58 -5.34
C ALA A 371 21.79 3.10 -5.80
N HIS A 372 21.64 2.94 -7.10
CA HIS A 372 20.45 2.39 -7.70
C HIS A 372 20.82 1.46 -8.85
N GLY A 373 20.05 0.39 -9.03
CA GLY A 373 20.22 -0.58 -10.10
C GLY A 373 18.87 -1.07 -10.59
N ALA A 374 18.72 -1.11 -11.91
CA ALA A 374 17.52 -1.62 -12.56
C ALA A 374 17.90 -2.62 -13.67
N THR A 375 17.25 -3.78 -13.72
CA THR A 375 17.43 -4.77 -14.80
C THR A 375 16.09 -5.20 -15.36
N VAL A 376 16.06 -5.42 -16.67
CA VAL A 376 14.95 -6.06 -17.39
C VAL A 376 15.54 -7.18 -18.22
N GLY A 377 15.00 -8.39 -18.11
CA GLY A 377 15.52 -9.52 -18.87
C GLY A 377 14.59 -10.72 -18.86
N ASP A 378 14.91 -11.66 -19.75
CA ASP A 378 14.21 -12.93 -19.86
C ASP A 378 14.73 -13.93 -18.81
N LEU A 379 13.99 -15.02 -18.65
CA LEU A 379 14.42 -16.16 -17.86
C LEU A 379 15.73 -16.77 -18.41
N ASP A 380 16.68 -17.09 -17.54
CA ASP A 380 17.95 -17.69 -17.95
C ASP A 380 17.72 -19.11 -18.49
N LYS A 381 17.83 -19.24 -19.82
CA LYS A 381 17.65 -20.50 -20.54
C LYS A 381 18.67 -21.56 -20.13
N ASN A 382 19.87 -21.18 -19.68
CA ASN A 382 20.86 -22.13 -19.18
C ASN A 382 20.46 -22.67 -17.81
N ALA A 383 19.89 -21.84 -16.93
CA ALA A 383 19.37 -22.27 -15.65
C ALA A 383 18.19 -23.25 -15.82
N VAL A 384 17.28 -22.96 -16.75
CA VAL A 384 16.19 -23.89 -17.12
C VAL A 384 16.74 -25.20 -17.66
N PHE A 385 17.65 -25.15 -18.64
CA PHE A 385 18.27 -26.33 -19.21
C PHE A 385 19.01 -27.18 -18.17
N TYR A 386 19.68 -26.52 -17.21
CA TYR A 386 20.36 -27.19 -16.12
C TYR A 386 19.37 -27.99 -15.24
N LEU A 387 18.25 -27.39 -14.83
CA LEU A 387 17.21 -28.07 -14.06
C LEU A 387 16.59 -29.23 -14.86
N GLN A 388 16.32 -29.03 -16.15
CA GLN A 388 15.84 -30.08 -17.05
C GLN A 388 16.82 -31.25 -17.15
N SER A 389 18.13 -31.00 -17.20
CA SER A 389 19.17 -32.04 -17.22
C SER A 389 19.18 -32.91 -15.96
N ARG A 390 18.56 -32.44 -14.86
CA ARG A 390 18.35 -33.17 -13.61
C ARG A 390 17.00 -33.87 -13.51
N GLY A 391 16.23 -33.89 -14.60
CA GLY A 391 14.93 -34.57 -14.67
C GLY A 391 13.74 -33.71 -14.21
N ILE A 392 13.95 -32.42 -13.97
CA ILE A 392 12.87 -31.49 -13.58
C ILE A 392 12.13 -31.03 -14.84
N PRO A 393 10.81 -31.22 -14.94
CA PRO A 393 10.01 -30.70 -16.06
C PRO A 393 10.14 -29.19 -16.26
N THR A 394 9.99 -28.70 -17.48
CA THR A 394 10.21 -27.28 -17.85
C THR A 394 9.36 -26.30 -17.04
N ASP A 395 8.10 -26.64 -16.83
CA ASP A 395 7.13 -25.89 -16.04
C ASP A 395 7.57 -25.81 -14.57
N GLN A 396 7.97 -26.94 -13.97
CA GLN A 396 8.50 -26.95 -12.61
C GLN A 396 9.83 -26.18 -12.49
N ALA A 397 10.73 -26.32 -13.46
CA ALA A 397 11.99 -25.58 -13.49
C ALA A 397 11.76 -24.06 -13.56
N THR A 398 10.79 -23.64 -14.37
CA THR A 398 10.39 -22.22 -14.50
C THR A 398 9.80 -21.70 -13.20
N SER A 399 8.87 -22.44 -12.58
CA SER A 399 8.29 -22.07 -11.29
C SER A 399 9.35 -21.92 -10.20
N LEU A 400 10.30 -22.87 -10.09
CA LEU A 400 11.39 -22.78 -9.11
C LEU A 400 12.26 -21.53 -9.28
N LEU A 401 12.56 -21.16 -10.52
CA LEU A 401 13.35 -19.95 -10.80
C LEU A 401 12.57 -18.68 -10.50
N ILE A 402 11.26 -18.66 -10.78
CA ILE A 402 10.36 -17.55 -10.45
C ILE A 402 10.23 -17.39 -8.93
N GLU A 403 10.02 -18.50 -8.21
CA GLU A 403 9.96 -18.53 -6.74
C GLU A 403 11.26 -18.00 -6.14
N ALA A 404 12.41 -18.49 -6.59
CA ALA A 404 13.72 -18.00 -6.13
C ALA A 404 13.93 -16.50 -6.45
N PHE A 405 13.43 -16.02 -7.58
CA PHE A 405 13.52 -14.61 -7.97
C PHE A 405 12.67 -13.70 -7.08
N ILE A 406 11.46 -14.15 -6.71
CA ILE A 406 10.54 -13.39 -5.86
C ILE A 406 10.92 -13.48 -4.38
N ALA A 407 11.47 -14.61 -3.92
CA ALA A 407 11.85 -14.82 -2.53
C ALA A 407 12.71 -13.69 -1.94
N GLU A 408 13.57 -13.07 -2.76
CA GLU A 408 14.45 -11.95 -2.36
C GLU A 408 13.70 -10.75 -1.75
N ILE A 409 12.40 -10.56 -2.05
CA ILE A 409 11.60 -9.46 -1.47
C ILE A 409 11.23 -9.73 0.01
N PHE A 410 11.37 -10.97 0.46
CA PHE A 410 11.03 -11.40 1.81
C PHE A 410 12.26 -11.54 2.72
N ASP A 411 13.48 -11.39 2.19
CA ASP A 411 14.74 -11.60 2.94
C ASP A 411 14.86 -10.74 4.21
N ASP A 412 14.27 -9.55 4.22
CA ASP A 412 14.31 -8.62 5.35
C ASP A 412 13.11 -8.76 6.31
N LEU A 413 12.15 -9.66 6.04
CA LEU A 413 11.04 -9.94 6.95
C LEU A 413 11.53 -10.74 8.17
N PRO A 414 10.97 -10.46 9.36
CA PRO A 414 11.24 -11.29 10.52
C PRO A 414 10.67 -12.70 10.33
N ASP A 415 11.39 -13.72 10.81
CA ASP A 415 10.87 -15.08 10.92
C ASP A 415 9.57 -15.11 11.74
N GLY A 416 8.58 -15.88 11.32
CA GLY A 416 7.31 -16.01 12.02
C GLY A 416 6.12 -16.24 11.08
N PRO A 417 4.89 -16.25 11.62
CA PRO A 417 3.69 -16.64 10.88
C PRO A 417 3.45 -15.79 9.62
N VAL A 418 3.93 -14.55 9.59
CA VAL A 418 3.76 -13.66 8.42
C VAL A 418 4.66 -14.06 7.24
N GLY A 419 5.82 -14.68 7.47
CA GLY A 419 6.68 -15.16 6.38
C GLY A 419 6.18 -16.45 5.73
N ASP A 420 5.44 -17.27 6.49
CA ASP A 420 4.90 -18.56 6.04
C ASP A 420 3.59 -18.42 5.23
N HIS A 421 2.90 -17.27 5.31
CA HIS A 421 1.59 -16.99 4.71
C HIS A 421 1.65 -15.90 3.62
#